data_AF-A0A9P9YE28-F1
#
_entry.id   AF-A0A9P9YE28-F1
#
_cell.length_a   1.000
_cell.length_b   1.000
_cell.length_c   1.000
_cell.angle_alpha   90.00
_cell.angle_beta   90.00
_cell.angle_gamma   90.00
#
_symmetry.space_group_name_H-M   'P 1'
#
loop_
_entity.id
_entity.type
_entity.pdbx_description
1 polymer ?
#
loop_
_entity_poly.entity_id
_entity_poly.type
_entity_poly.pdbx_seq_one_letter_code
_entity_poly.pdbx_strand_id
1 'polypeptide(L)'
;MCSEFSVVTQSMKPFSGPGSSDAFRWIKDFERNCDSDDDAYKLKCVRRLMKPDSDADLFVHVDRSTNYAAFKENFLKTFGRSHFVVDVVNQLKSTKFEPSKMSVLGYILKMQEIAERAAIEEEQTVHMIIDGLCDKSADIGVLYSANTIEQLIKRSHRYTQLRMKRCAERSSSFAIKDSGRVRCYNCSGYGHFANACSEPKRAKGSCFRWGSTQHTIKECKMKTTIGGRSVAFASEHQPESGKGGLPELNMVRITFSTANSPHNSTFRTATKSGQELEIFVYAHLEKY
;
A
#
# COMPACT_ATOMS: atom_id res chain seq x y z
N MET A 1 -27.38 33.39 -26.94
CA MET A 1 -26.60 33.98 -25.81
C MET A 1 -26.66 33.20 -24.50
N CYS A 2 -27.61 32.27 -24.25
CA CYS A 2 -27.66 31.48 -22.99
C CYS A 2 -26.92 30.12 -23.01
N SER A 3 -26.50 29.62 -24.18
CA SER A 3 -25.91 28.28 -24.31
C SER A 3 -24.46 28.24 -23.85
N GLU A 4 -23.59 29.09 -24.39
CA GLU A 4 -22.14 29.09 -24.07
C GLU A 4 -21.84 29.47 -22.63
N PHE A 5 -22.60 30.43 -22.07
CA PHE A 5 -22.45 30.83 -20.68
C PHE A 5 -22.71 29.68 -19.71
N SER A 6 -23.77 28.90 -19.95
CA SER A 6 -24.14 27.76 -19.12
C SER A 6 -23.07 26.67 -19.14
N VAL A 7 -22.43 26.45 -20.30
CA VAL A 7 -21.35 25.47 -20.47
C VAL A 7 -20.14 25.82 -19.60
N VAL A 8 -19.65 27.07 -19.64
CA VAL A 8 -18.49 27.48 -18.83
C VAL A 8 -18.79 27.40 -17.33
N THR A 9 -19.99 27.79 -16.92
CA THR A 9 -20.40 27.74 -15.49
C THR A 9 -20.61 26.33 -14.94
N GLN A 10 -20.95 25.36 -15.79
CA GLN A 10 -21.12 23.97 -15.38
C GLN A 10 -19.80 23.20 -15.36
N SER A 11 -18.84 23.60 -16.21
CA SER A 11 -17.55 22.93 -16.35
C SER A 11 -16.53 23.27 -15.27
N MET A 12 -16.75 24.30 -14.47
CA MET A 12 -15.77 24.75 -13.47
C MET A 12 -16.34 24.91 -12.07
N LYS A 13 -15.50 24.62 -11.08
CA LYS A 13 -15.81 24.88 -9.68
C LYS A 13 -15.69 26.38 -9.37
N PRO A 14 -16.69 26.98 -8.68
CA PRO A 14 -16.61 28.37 -8.25
C PRO A 14 -15.41 28.64 -7.33
N PHE A 15 -14.75 29.79 -7.50
CA PHE A 15 -13.66 30.21 -6.63
C PHE A 15 -14.23 30.73 -5.31
N SER A 16 -13.73 30.23 -4.17
CA SER A 16 -14.16 30.69 -2.85
C SER A 16 -13.12 31.55 -2.14
N GLY A 17 -11.84 31.29 -2.39
CA GLY A 17 -10.76 32.00 -1.73
C GLY A 17 -9.45 31.19 -1.72
N PRO A 18 -8.40 31.75 -1.10
CA PRO A 18 -7.04 31.20 -1.18
C PRO A 18 -6.84 29.89 -0.39
N GLY A 19 -7.80 29.52 0.48
CA GLY A 19 -7.79 28.24 1.18
C GLY A 19 -8.41 27.08 0.40
N SER A 20 -9.25 27.36 -0.61
CA SER A 20 -10.00 26.32 -1.34
C SER A 20 -9.36 25.92 -2.68
N SER A 21 -8.78 26.90 -3.37
CA SER A 21 -8.23 26.73 -4.71
C SER A 21 -7.04 27.67 -4.88
N ASP A 22 -6.03 27.24 -5.63
CA ASP A 22 -4.93 28.11 -6.04
C ASP A 22 -5.41 29.10 -7.11
N ALA A 23 -5.19 30.40 -6.89
CA ALA A 23 -5.72 31.46 -7.74
C ALA A 23 -5.12 31.45 -9.15
N PHE A 24 -3.82 31.19 -9.29
CA PHE A 24 -3.15 31.09 -10.59
C PHE A 24 -3.71 29.92 -11.40
N ARG A 25 -3.82 28.76 -10.76
CA ARG A 25 -4.35 27.55 -11.39
C ARG A 25 -5.82 27.71 -11.78
N TRP A 26 -6.63 28.33 -10.93
CA TRP A 26 -8.03 28.60 -11.22
C TRP A 26 -8.22 29.52 -12.44
N ILE A 27 -7.41 30.58 -12.57
CA ILE A 27 -7.42 31.45 -13.75
C ILE A 27 -6.99 30.69 -15.01
N LYS A 28 -5.93 29.87 -14.94
CA LYS A 28 -5.47 29.05 -16.07
C LYS A 28 -6.55 28.08 -16.53
N ASP A 29 -7.26 27.46 -15.57
CA ASP A 29 -8.37 26.57 -15.86
C ASP A 29 -9.55 27.33 -16.47
N PHE A 30 -9.86 28.54 -16.00
CA PHE A 30 -10.85 29.43 -16.64
C PHE A 30 -10.50 29.75 -18.09
N GLU A 31 -9.28 30.19 -18.36
CA GLU A 31 -8.84 30.56 -19.72
C GLU A 31 -8.86 29.37 -20.68
N ARG A 32 -8.59 28.16 -20.19
CA ARG A 32 -8.72 26.92 -20.99
C ARG A 32 -10.15 26.54 -21.31
N ASN A 33 -11.09 26.84 -20.41
CA ASN A 33 -12.51 26.52 -20.58
C ASN A 33 -13.29 27.64 -21.29
N CYS A 34 -12.73 28.85 -21.36
CA CYS A 34 -13.34 30.01 -22.00
C CYS A 34 -12.68 30.29 -23.36
N ASP A 35 -13.28 29.76 -24.43
CA ASP A 35 -12.80 29.91 -25.81
C ASP A 35 -13.09 31.29 -26.44
N SER A 36 -13.68 32.21 -25.68
CA SER A 36 -14.05 33.53 -26.18
C SER A 36 -12.92 34.53 -26.02
N ASP A 37 -12.55 35.23 -27.09
CA ASP A 37 -11.59 36.34 -27.04
C ASP A 37 -12.19 37.68 -26.58
N ASP A 38 -13.50 37.74 -26.34
CA ASP A 38 -14.14 38.95 -25.83
C ASP A 38 -13.88 39.15 -24.33
N ASP A 39 -13.09 40.17 -24.02
CA ASP A 39 -12.72 40.57 -22.67
C ASP A 39 -13.93 40.96 -21.79
N ALA A 40 -14.98 41.55 -22.39
CA ALA A 40 -16.19 41.91 -21.65
C ALA A 40 -17.00 40.66 -21.28
N TYR A 41 -17.05 39.67 -22.19
CA TYR A 41 -17.65 38.38 -21.92
C TYR A 41 -16.87 37.62 -20.85
N LYS A 42 -15.54 37.53 -20.97
CA LYS A 42 -14.66 36.89 -19.98
C LYS A 42 -14.86 37.48 -18.59
N LEU A 43 -14.90 38.82 -18.48
CA LEU A 43 -15.13 39.53 -17.22
C LEU A 43 -16.48 39.16 -16.59
N LYS A 44 -17.54 39.09 -17.39
CA LYS A 44 -18.88 38.70 -16.93
C LYS A 44 -18.91 37.25 -16.43
N CYS A 45 -18.19 36.35 -17.09
CA CYS A 45 -18.09 34.95 -16.68
C CYS A 45 -17.34 34.80 -15.35
N VAL A 46 -16.14 35.39 -15.22
CA VAL A 46 -15.35 35.25 -13.98
C VAL A 46 -16.06 35.81 -12.76
N ARG A 47 -16.75 36.95 -12.88
CA ARG A 47 -17.53 37.53 -11.76
C ARG A 47 -18.64 36.60 -11.27
N ARG A 48 -19.28 35.86 -12.18
CA ARG A 48 -20.36 34.91 -11.83
C ARG A 48 -19.85 33.57 -11.32
N LEU A 49 -18.58 33.26 -11.56
CA LEU A 49 -17.90 32.06 -11.06
C LEU A 49 -17.26 32.26 -9.67
N MET A 50 -17.48 33.40 -9.05
CA MET A 50 -17.15 33.61 -7.63
C MET A 50 -18.24 32.99 -6.77
N LYS A 51 -17.83 32.26 -5.73
CA LYS A 51 -18.77 31.60 -4.83
C LYS A 51 -19.42 32.65 -3.93
N PRO A 52 -20.76 32.67 -3.78
CA PRO A 52 -21.42 33.56 -2.82
C PRO A 52 -20.96 33.27 -1.38
N ASP A 53 -21.03 34.28 -0.52
CA ASP A 53 -20.65 34.20 0.90
C ASP A 53 -19.20 33.75 1.12
N SER A 54 -18.28 34.26 0.29
CA SER A 54 -16.86 33.92 0.35
C SER A 54 -15.96 35.12 0.10
N ASP A 55 -14.65 34.99 0.39
CA ASP A 55 -13.66 36.05 0.12
C ASP A 55 -13.68 36.50 -1.34
N ALA A 56 -13.99 35.56 -2.25
CA ALA A 56 -14.13 35.82 -3.68
C ALA A 56 -15.32 36.76 -4.00
N ASP A 57 -16.42 36.63 -3.25
CA ASP A 57 -17.61 37.47 -3.40
C ASP A 57 -17.33 38.91 -2.92
N LEU A 58 -16.69 39.02 -1.75
CA LEU A 58 -16.23 40.30 -1.20
C LEU A 58 -15.28 41.02 -2.18
N PHE A 59 -14.39 40.28 -2.83
CA PHE A 59 -13.49 40.84 -3.84
C PHE A 59 -14.25 41.42 -5.04
N VAL A 60 -15.30 40.76 -5.54
CA VAL A 60 -16.10 41.29 -6.67
C VAL A 60 -16.78 42.62 -6.32
N HIS A 61 -17.15 42.83 -5.06
CA HIS A 61 -17.72 44.10 -4.62
C HIS A 61 -16.71 45.24 -4.52
N VAL A 62 -15.43 44.93 -4.30
CA VAL A 62 -14.34 45.92 -4.19
C VAL A 62 -13.68 46.19 -5.54
N ASP A 63 -13.59 45.18 -6.41
CA ASP A 63 -12.94 45.28 -7.72
C ASP A 63 -13.71 46.22 -8.67
N ARG A 64 -13.00 47.20 -9.22
CA ARG A 64 -13.53 48.19 -10.17
C ARG A 64 -13.05 47.94 -11.62
N SER A 65 -12.53 46.75 -11.91
CA SER A 65 -11.96 46.44 -13.21
C SER A 65 -13.01 46.52 -14.32
N THR A 66 -12.67 47.12 -15.44
CA THR A 66 -13.58 47.30 -16.59
C THR A 66 -13.37 46.26 -17.69
N ASN A 67 -12.25 45.55 -17.68
CA ASN A 67 -11.91 44.47 -18.60
C ASN A 67 -11.31 43.27 -17.84
N TYR A 68 -11.19 42.15 -18.55
CA TYR A 68 -10.69 40.90 -17.97
C TYR A 68 -9.22 40.99 -17.57
N ALA A 69 -8.38 41.67 -18.35
CA ALA A 69 -6.96 41.82 -18.04
C ALA A 69 -6.71 42.51 -16.69
N ALA A 70 -7.38 43.64 -16.44
CA ALA A 70 -7.30 44.36 -15.17
C ALA A 70 -7.86 43.54 -14.01
N PHE A 71 -8.97 42.83 -14.24
CA PHE A 71 -9.53 41.92 -13.25
C PHE A 71 -8.53 40.82 -12.88
N LYS A 72 -7.90 40.18 -13.87
CA LYS A 72 -6.91 39.12 -13.69
C LYS A 72 -5.72 39.61 -12.86
N GLU A 73 -5.20 40.80 -13.16
CA GLU A 73 -4.11 41.40 -12.39
C GLU A 73 -4.52 41.65 -10.92
N ASN A 74 -5.65 42.31 -10.69
CA ASN A 74 -6.14 42.60 -9.34
C ASN A 74 -6.46 41.33 -8.54
N PHE A 75 -7.05 40.34 -9.20
CA PHE A 75 -7.37 39.04 -8.63
C PHE A 75 -6.11 38.29 -8.21
N LEU A 76 -5.11 38.22 -9.08
CA LEU A 76 -3.83 37.57 -8.76
C LEU A 76 -3.02 38.37 -7.74
N LYS A 77 -3.14 39.70 -7.69
CA LYS A 77 -2.53 40.50 -6.63
C LYS A 77 -3.16 40.25 -5.26
N THR A 78 -4.46 39.98 -5.22
CA THR A 78 -5.21 39.76 -3.97
C THR A 78 -5.11 38.33 -3.47
N PHE A 79 -5.23 37.36 -4.37
CA PHE A 79 -5.32 35.94 -4.03
C PHE A 79 -4.14 35.09 -4.52
N GLY A 80 -3.31 35.62 -5.41
CA GLY A 80 -2.15 34.92 -5.93
C GLY A 80 -1.11 34.74 -4.83
N ARG A 81 -0.85 33.47 -4.49
CA ARG A 81 0.29 33.10 -3.67
C ARG A 81 1.45 32.81 -4.61
N SER A 82 2.54 33.57 -4.48
CA SER A 82 3.80 33.16 -5.08
C SER A 82 4.31 31.96 -4.29
N HIS A 83 4.40 30.79 -4.93
CA HIS A 83 5.02 29.63 -4.30
C HIS A 83 6.52 29.71 -4.58
N PHE A 84 7.33 29.80 -3.52
CA PHE A 84 8.77 29.62 -3.70
C PHE A 84 9.04 28.18 -4.10
N VAL A 85 10.05 27.96 -4.95
CA VAL A 85 10.46 26.62 -5.40
C VAL A 85 10.66 25.69 -4.20
N VAL A 86 11.25 26.20 -3.11
CA VAL A 86 11.44 25.46 -1.85
C VAL A 86 10.14 24.97 -1.24
N ASP A 87 9.07 25.78 -1.26
CA ASP A 87 7.78 25.39 -0.69
C ASP A 87 7.11 24.31 -1.53
N VAL A 88 7.18 24.43 -2.86
CA VAL A 88 6.66 23.41 -3.78
C VAL A 88 7.42 22.10 -3.63
N VAL A 89 8.75 22.14 -3.55
CA VAL A 89 9.58 20.95 -3.31
C VAL A 89 9.25 20.32 -1.95
N ASN A 90 9.07 21.10 -0.89
CA ASN A 90 8.65 20.61 0.41
C ASN A 90 7.25 19.98 0.36
N GLN A 91 6.33 20.59 -0.39
CA GLN A 91 4.99 20.05 -0.62
C GLN A 91 5.05 18.71 -1.38
N LEU A 92 5.87 18.60 -2.43
CA LEU A 92 6.09 17.34 -3.15
C LEU A 92 6.65 16.27 -2.22
N LYS A 93 7.70 16.59 -1.46
CA LYS A 93 8.34 15.65 -0.53
C LYS A 93 7.40 15.14 0.57
N SER A 94 6.52 16.00 1.08
CA SER A 94 5.54 15.65 2.12
C SER A 94 4.30 14.94 1.56
N THR A 95 3.99 15.09 0.27
CA THR A 95 2.85 14.44 -0.37
C THR A 95 3.17 12.97 -0.65
N LYS A 96 2.71 12.07 0.22
CA LYS A 96 2.93 10.62 0.09
C LYS A 96 1.76 9.88 -0.56
N PHE A 97 2.08 8.77 -1.23
CA PHE A 97 1.08 7.90 -1.84
C PHE A 97 0.28 7.14 -0.78
N GLU A 98 -1.04 7.19 -0.90
CA GLU A 98 -1.96 6.50 -0.01
C GLU A 98 -2.93 5.61 -0.81
N PRO A 99 -2.72 4.27 -0.81
CA PRO A 99 -3.49 3.35 -1.65
C PRO A 99 -4.99 3.31 -1.39
N SER A 100 -5.43 3.69 -0.19
CA SER A 100 -6.86 3.75 0.18
C SER A 100 -7.58 4.95 -0.42
N LYS A 101 -6.83 6.01 -0.79
CA LYS A 101 -7.41 7.28 -1.28
C LYS A 101 -7.33 7.44 -2.79
N MET A 102 -6.31 6.87 -3.44
CA MET A 102 -6.10 7.07 -4.87
C MET A 102 -5.31 5.93 -5.53
N SER A 103 -5.42 5.86 -6.85
CA SER A 103 -4.57 4.99 -7.68
C SER A 103 -3.16 5.56 -7.84
N VAL A 104 -2.21 4.73 -8.29
CA VAL A 104 -0.84 5.17 -8.61
C VAL A 104 -0.86 6.29 -9.66
N LEU A 105 -1.67 6.14 -10.71
CA LEU A 105 -1.82 7.18 -11.73
C LEU A 105 -2.40 8.48 -11.15
N GLY A 106 -3.43 8.38 -10.30
CA GLY A 106 -4.00 9.55 -9.63
C GLY A 106 -2.99 10.28 -8.76
N TYR A 107 -2.09 9.54 -8.11
CA TYR A 107 -0.98 10.11 -7.36
C TYR A 107 0.04 10.83 -8.26
N ILE A 108 0.44 10.22 -9.39
CA ILE A 108 1.35 10.84 -10.37
C ILE A 108 0.77 12.17 -10.87
N LEU A 109 -0.52 12.18 -11.27
CA LEU A 109 -1.19 13.39 -11.76
C LEU A 109 -1.28 14.48 -10.68
N LYS A 110 -1.56 14.10 -9.43
CA LYS A 110 -1.56 15.04 -8.30
C LYS A 110 -0.17 15.65 -8.04
N MET A 111 0.88 14.85 -8.16
CA MET A 111 2.25 15.33 -7.98
C MET A 111 2.67 16.25 -9.13
N GLN A 112 2.31 15.90 -10.37
CA GLN A 112 2.49 16.77 -11.54
C GLN A 112 1.78 18.12 -11.36
N GLU A 113 0.55 18.10 -10.85
CA GLU A 113 -0.23 19.31 -10.53
C GLU A 113 0.49 20.22 -9.51
N ILE A 114 1.11 19.62 -8.48
CA ILE A 114 1.88 20.40 -7.50
C ILE A 114 3.15 20.96 -8.16
N ALA A 115 3.85 20.15 -8.96
CA ALA A 115 5.08 20.55 -9.63
C ALA A 115 4.86 21.69 -10.65
N GLU A 116 3.71 21.75 -11.33
CA GLU A 116 3.36 22.85 -12.26
C GLU A 116 3.38 24.25 -11.63
N ARG A 117 3.38 24.35 -10.30
CA ARG A 117 3.41 25.63 -9.56
C ARG A 117 4.80 26.27 -9.53
N ALA A 118 5.86 25.55 -9.90
CA ALA A 118 7.23 26.03 -9.92
C ALA A 118 8.01 25.47 -11.10
N ALA A 119 9.06 26.17 -11.53
CA ALA A 119 9.99 25.68 -12.55
C ALA A 119 10.95 24.64 -11.93
N ILE A 120 10.42 23.44 -11.68
CA ILE A 120 11.19 22.28 -11.21
C ILE A 120 11.52 21.41 -12.41
N GLU A 121 12.74 20.89 -12.46
CA GLU A 121 13.13 19.95 -13.50
C GLU A 121 12.24 18.70 -13.49
N GLU A 122 11.87 18.22 -14.67
CA GLU A 122 10.95 17.10 -14.81
C GLU A 122 11.54 15.81 -14.20
N GLU A 123 12.83 15.56 -14.42
CA GLU A 123 13.56 14.43 -13.82
C GLU A 123 13.52 14.50 -12.29
N GLN A 124 13.79 15.68 -11.71
CA GLN A 124 13.69 15.89 -10.26
C GLN A 124 12.27 15.64 -9.75
N THR A 125 11.25 16.05 -10.51
CA THR A 125 9.84 15.78 -10.18
C THR A 125 9.56 14.28 -10.18
N VAL A 126 10.02 13.55 -11.20
CA VAL A 126 9.88 12.08 -11.28
C VAL A 126 10.53 11.39 -10.08
N HIS A 127 11.75 11.79 -9.70
CA HIS A 127 12.41 11.26 -8.51
C HIS A 127 11.57 11.46 -7.24
N MET A 128 11.04 12.67 -7.02
CA MET A 128 10.18 12.96 -5.86
C MET A 128 8.88 12.14 -5.86
N ILE A 129 8.32 11.86 -7.04
CA ILE A 129 7.14 10.98 -7.18
C ILE A 129 7.48 9.55 -6.77
N ILE A 130 8.57 9.00 -7.29
CA ILE A 130 9.00 7.62 -6.98
C ILE A 130 9.26 7.47 -5.48
N ASP A 131 9.99 8.41 -4.87
CA ASP A 131 10.25 8.42 -3.43
C ASP A 131 8.97 8.53 -2.59
N GLY A 132 8.00 9.30 -3.08
CA GLY A 132 6.72 9.48 -2.41
C GLY A 132 5.79 8.26 -2.45
N LEU A 133 6.06 7.25 -3.30
CA LEU A 133 5.36 5.97 -3.27
C LEU A 133 5.65 5.14 -2.01
N CYS A 134 6.77 5.42 -1.33
CA CYS A 134 7.23 4.75 -0.11
C CYS A 134 7.26 3.21 -0.21
N ASP A 135 7.52 2.67 -1.40
CA ASP A 135 7.53 1.21 -1.64
C ASP A 135 8.94 0.64 -1.45
N LYS A 136 9.09 -0.30 -0.52
CA LYS A 136 10.37 -0.95 -0.18
C LYS A 136 10.61 -2.27 -0.92
N SER A 137 9.70 -2.65 -1.81
CA SER A 137 9.80 -3.88 -2.60
C SER A 137 10.71 -3.71 -3.81
N ALA A 138 11.15 -4.82 -4.39
CA ALA A 138 11.84 -4.82 -5.69
C ALA A 138 10.98 -4.30 -6.85
N ASP A 139 9.64 -4.28 -6.70
CA ASP A 139 8.72 -3.89 -7.79
C ASP A 139 8.86 -2.41 -8.18
N ILE A 140 9.26 -1.56 -7.23
CA ILE A 140 9.54 -0.14 -7.51
C ILE A 140 10.70 0.04 -8.50
N GLY A 141 11.56 -0.98 -8.64
CA GLY A 141 12.65 -1.07 -9.61
C GLY A 141 12.26 -0.70 -11.04
N VAL A 142 11.04 -1.07 -11.45
CA VAL A 142 10.51 -0.81 -12.81
C VAL A 142 10.39 0.70 -13.12
N LEU A 143 10.28 1.54 -12.08
CA LEU A 143 10.06 2.97 -12.20
C LEU A 143 11.36 3.80 -12.28
N TYR A 144 12.48 3.34 -11.70
CA TYR A 144 13.71 4.15 -11.59
C TYR A 144 14.36 4.54 -12.92
N SER A 145 14.06 3.82 -14.00
CA SER A 145 14.52 4.17 -15.35
C SER A 145 13.62 5.18 -16.08
N ALA A 146 12.66 5.81 -15.40
CA ALA A 146 11.84 6.88 -15.94
C ALA A 146 12.46 8.23 -15.58
N ASN A 147 12.68 9.09 -16.58
CA ASN A 147 13.22 10.44 -16.39
C ASN A 147 12.20 11.53 -16.81
N THR A 148 11.08 11.13 -17.41
CA THR A 148 9.96 12.02 -17.78
C THR A 148 8.66 11.49 -17.20
N ILE A 149 7.68 12.39 -17.01
CA ILE A 149 6.35 12.04 -16.53
C ILE A 149 5.67 11.07 -17.50
N GLU A 150 5.87 11.24 -18.81
CA GLU A 150 5.32 10.33 -19.81
C GLU A 150 5.87 8.89 -19.64
N GLN A 151 7.18 8.75 -19.48
CA GLN A 151 7.80 7.45 -19.22
C GLN A 151 7.31 6.85 -17.90
N LEU A 152 7.17 7.68 -16.86
CA LEU A 152 6.69 7.26 -15.55
C LEU A 152 5.25 6.73 -15.64
N ILE A 153 4.36 7.43 -16.34
CA ILE A 153 2.97 7.00 -16.56
C ILE A 153 2.94 5.65 -17.29
N LYS A 154 3.69 5.50 -18.40
CA LYS A 154 3.77 4.23 -19.14
C LYS A 154 4.21 3.07 -18.26
N ARG A 155 5.23 3.28 -17.42
CA ARG A 155 5.79 2.26 -16.51
C ARG A 155 4.89 2.00 -15.29
N SER A 156 4.11 2.99 -14.86
CA SER A 156 3.21 2.89 -13.70
C SER A 156 2.16 1.79 -13.84
N HIS A 157 1.73 1.48 -15.08
CA HIS A 157 0.81 0.37 -15.35
C HIS A 157 1.42 -0.97 -14.92
N ARG A 158 2.68 -1.23 -15.29
CA ARG A 158 3.39 -2.46 -14.93
C ARG A 158 3.64 -2.55 -13.43
N TYR A 159 4.07 -1.44 -12.82
CA TYR A 159 4.26 -1.34 -11.37
C TYR A 159 2.96 -1.64 -10.60
N THR A 160 1.83 -1.09 -11.03
CA THR A 160 0.52 -1.31 -10.40
C THR A 160 0.14 -2.79 -10.44
N GLN A 161 0.34 -3.47 -11.57
CA GLN A 161 0.09 -4.91 -11.71
C GLN A 161 0.96 -5.75 -10.75
N LEU A 162 2.26 -5.42 -10.63
CA LEU A 162 3.16 -6.11 -9.69
C LEU A 162 2.70 -5.94 -8.24
N ARG A 163 2.38 -4.70 -7.86
CA ARG A 163 1.89 -4.35 -6.52
C ARG A 163 0.60 -5.10 -6.17
N MET A 164 -0.33 -5.24 -7.12
CA MET A 164 -1.59 -5.98 -6.93
C MET A 164 -1.35 -7.48 -6.74
N LYS A 165 -0.52 -8.11 -7.58
CA LYS A 165 -0.18 -9.54 -7.47
C LYS A 165 0.42 -9.86 -6.10
N ARG A 166 1.38 -9.06 -5.64
CA ARG A 166 1.99 -9.20 -4.32
C ARG A 166 0.99 -9.09 -3.17
N CYS A 167 0.02 -8.18 -3.28
CA CYS A 167 -1.01 -8.02 -2.25
C CYS A 167 -1.91 -9.27 -2.17
N ALA A 168 -2.29 -9.82 -3.33
CA ALA A 168 -3.06 -11.06 -3.42
C ALA A 168 -2.30 -12.27 -2.85
N GLU A 169 -1.02 -12.43 -3.18
CA GLU A 169 -0.17 -13.52 -2.67
C GLU A 169 0.08 -13.45 -1.17
N ARG A 170 0.22 -12.24 -0.60
CA ARG A 170 0.28 -12.07 0.85
C ARG A 170 -1.01 -12.53 1.51
N SER A 171 -2.15 -12.15 0.93
CA SER A 171 -3.48 -12.49 1.46
C SER A 171 -3.70 -14.01 1.46
N SER A 172 -3.28 -14.72 0.41
CA SER A 172 -3.36 -16.18 0.33
C SER A 172 -2.34 -16.87 1.24
N SER A 173 -1.12 -16.35 1.35
CA SER A 173 -0.06 -16.94 2.17
C SER A 173 -0.36 -16.89 3.67
N PHE A 174 -1.01 -15.81 4.16
CA PHE A 174 -1.48 -15.75 5.55
C PHE A 174 -2.62 -16.75 5.83
N ALA A 175 -3.57 -16.91 4.89
CA ALA A 175 -4.65 -17.88 5.04
C ALA A 175 -4.17 -19.34 5.06
N ILE A 176 -3.15 -19.67 4.28
CA ILE A 176 -2.60 -21.05 4.19
C ILE A 176 -1.66 -21.38 5.35
N LYS A 177 -0.86 -20.42 5.84
CA LYS A 177 0.07 -20.69 6.97
C LYS A 177 -0.61 -20.72 8.34
N ASP A 178 -1.72 -20.02 8.52
CA ASP A 178 -2.36 -19.93 9.85
C ASP A 178 -3.39 -21.05 10.08
N SER A 179 -4.07 -21.54 9.06
CA SER A 179 -5.05 -22.63 9.19
C SER A 179 -4.44 -23.91 9.79
N GLY A 180 -3.21 -24.29 9.42
CA GLY A 180 -2.55 -25.47 9.99
C GLY A 180 -2.09 -25.36 11.46
N ARG A 181 -1.93 -24.14 12.00
CA ARG A 181 -1.45 -23.91 13.39
C ARG A 181 -2.46 -23.24 14.30
N VAL A 182 -3.52 -22.64 13.76
CA VAL A 182 -4.55 -21.97 14.55
C VAL A 182 -5.35 -23.00 15.34
N ARG A 183 -5.33 -22.86 16.66
CA ARG A 183 -6.17 -23.63 17.57
C ARG A 183 -7.50 -22.91 17.76
N CYS A 184 -8.60 -23.58 17.45
CA CYS A 184 -9.96 -23.08 17.64
C CYS A 184 -10.25 -22.79 19.11
N TYR A 185 -10.75 -21.58 19.41
CA TYR A 185 -11.09 -21.18 20.79
C TYR A 185 -12.36 -21.84 21.36
N ASN A 186 -13.16 -22.48 20.51
CA ASN A 186 -14.37 -23.19 20.91
C ASN A 186 -14.12 -24.67 21.22
N CYS A 187 -13.65 -25.44 20.24
CA CYS A 187 -13.46 -26.89 20.37
C CYS A 187 -12.01 -27.31 20.65
N SER A 188 -11.03 -26.39 20.59
CA SER A 188 -9.59 -26.69 20.74
C SER A 188 -8.98 -27.53 19.60
N GLY A 189 -9.73 -27.83 18.54
CA GLY A 189 -9.21 -28.41 17.30
C GLY A 189 -8.33 -27.43 16.52
N TYR A 190 -7.60 -27.92 15.51
CA TYR A 190 -6.80 -27.08 14.61
C TYR A 190 -7.52 -26.89 13.28
N GLY A 191 -7.04 -26.00 12.40
CA GLY A 191 -7.63 -25.83 11.06
C GLY A 191 -8.62 -24.67 10.92
N HIS A 192 -9.16 -24.15 12.02
CA HIS A 192 -10.28 -23.19 11.98
C HIS A 192 -10.36 -22.28 13.22
N PHE A 193 -11.01 -21.13 13.07
CA PHE A 193 -11.34 -20.20 14.15
C PHE A 193 -12.70 -20.53 14.80
N ALA A 194 -12.94 -20.05 16.02
CA ALA A 194 -14.19 -20.30 16.76
C ALA A 194 -15.47 -19.88 16.01
N ASN A 195 -15.39 -18.87 15.14
CA ASN A 195 -16.54 -18.40 14.35
C ASN A 195 -16.93 -19.38 13.23
N ALA A 196 -16.01 -20.23 12.79
CA ALA A 196 -16.23 -21.26 11.77
C ALA A 196 -16.30 -22.67 12.38
N CYS A 197 -16.53 -22.77 13.70
CA CYS A 197 -16.58 -24.03 14.41
C CYS A 197 -18.00 -24.64 14.32
N SER A 198 -18.10 -25.90 13.89
CA SER A 198 -19.35 -26.65 13.83
C SER A 198 -19.83 -27.17 15.19
N GLU A 199 -18.95 -27.16 16.20
CA GLU A 199 -19.28 -27.60 17.56
C GLU A 199 -20.12 -26.55 18.30
N PRO A 200 -21.00 -26.96 19.24
CA PRO A 200 -21.77 -26.04 20.06
C PRO A 200 -20.85 -25.10 20.85
N LYS A 201 -21.37 -23.92 21.19
CA LYS A 201 -20.59 -22.93 21.97
C LYS A 201 -20.21 -23.50 23.33
N ARG A 202 -18.92 -23.47 23.61
CA ARG A 202 -18.31 -23.86 24.89
C ARG A 202 -18.96 -23.11 26.06
N ALA A 203 -19.21 -23.82 27.16
CA ALA A 203 -19.69 -23.23 28.40
C ALA A 203 -18.69 -22.21 28.97
N LYS A 204 -19.17 -21.03 29.35
CA LYS A 204 -18.34 -19.97 29.95
C LYS A 204 -17.66 -20.50 31.22
N GLY A 205 -16.35 -20.29 31.33
CA GLY A 205 -15.56 -20.74 32.48
C GLY A 205 -14.99 -22.16 32.39
N SER A 206 -15.28 -22.91 31.32
CA SER A 206 -14.72 -24.25 31.13
C SER A 206 -13.24 -24.24 30.71
N CYS A 207 -12.51 -25.28 31.10
CA CYS A 207 -11.12 -25.52 30.75
C CYS A 207 -10.91 -25.52 29.24
N PHE A 208 -10.00 -24.67 28.78
CA PHE A 208 -9.73 -24.48 27.37
C PHE A 208 -9.02 -25.67 26.70
N ARG A 209 -8.52 -26.64 27.49
CA ARG A 209 -7.91 -27.89 26.97
C ARG A 209 -8.91 -29.04 26.84
N TRP A 210 -9.86 -29.17 27.78
CA TRP A 210 -10.72 -30.36 27.91
C TRP A 210 -12.22 -30.05 27.95
N GLY A 211 -12.63 -28.78 28.00
CA GLY A 211 -14.04 -28.39 28.11
C GLY A 211 -14.68 -28.66 29.47
N SER A 212 -13.92 -29.11 30.47
CA SER A 212 -14.42 -29.33 31.85
C SER A 212 -14.77 -28.02 32.55
N THR A 213 -15.92 -27.95 33.22
CA THR A 213 -16.31 -26.79 34.05
C THR A 213 -15.71 -26.80 35.45
N GLN A 214 -15.02 -27.87 35.85
CA GLN A 214 -14.51 -28.04 37.22
C GLN A 214 -13.16 -27.34 37.46
N HIS A 215 -12.47 -26.89 36.43
CA HIS A 215 -11.19 -26.20 36.56
C HIS A 215 -10.95 -25.25 35.39
N THR A 216 -10.16 -24.21 35.60
CA THR A 216 -9.69 -23.32 34.52
C THR A 216 -8.40 -23.84 33.91
N ILE A 217 -7.95 -23.26 32.78
CA ILE A 217 -6.67 -23.68 32.15
C ILE A 217 -5.47 -23.54 33.11
N LYS A 218 -5.52 -22.62 34.08
CA LYS A 218 -4.48 -22.41 35.09
C LYS A 218 -4.39 -23.55 36.11
N GLU A 219 -5.51 -24.20 36.37
CA GLU A 219 -5.67 -25.30 37.34
C GLU A 219 -5.73 -26.68 36.64
N CYS A 220 -5.46 -26.69 35.34
CA CYS A 220 -5.46 -27.92 34.56
C CYS A 220 -4.25 -28.78 34.93
N LYS A 221 -4.50 -29.93 35.56
CA LYS A 221 -3.47 -30.86 36.05
C LYS A 221 -2.57 -31.46 34.96
N MET A 222 -2.97 -31.37 33.68
CA MET A 222 -2.13 -31.81 32.56
C MET A 222 -1.21 -30.67 32.10
N LYS A 223 0.10 -30.82 32.32
CA LYS A 223 1.14 -29.88 31.86
C LYS A 223 1.32 -29.97 30.35
N THR A 224 1.54 -28.82 29.71
CA THR A 224 1.83 -28.69 28.27
C THR A 224 3.24 -29.14 27.95
N THR A 225 3.40 -30.06 26.99
CA THR A 225 4.57 -30.10 26.11
C THR A 225 4.39 -29.02 25.05
N ILE A 226 4.86 -27.81 25.33
CA ILE A 226 5.09 -26.79 24.29
C ILE A 226 6.51 -26.29 24.50
N GLY A 227 7.41 -26.77 23.64
CA GLY A 227 8.86 -26.57 23.71
C GLY A 227 9.56 -27.91 23.48
N GLY A 228 10.11 -28.10 22.28
CA GLY A 228 10.65 -29.39 21.84
C GLY A 228 11.72 -29.95 22.77
N ARG A 229 11.38 -31.07 23.43
CA ARG A 229 12.24 -32.22 23.73
C ARG A 229 11.41 -33.22 24.52
N SER A 230 10.86 -34.22 23.83
CA SER A 230 10.35 -35.43 24.46
C SER A 230 11.32 -36.56 24.15
N VAL A 231 12.13 -36.89 25.17
CA VAL A 231 12.71 -38.22 25.37
C VAL A 231 11.55 -39.21 25.50
N ALA A 232 11.65 -40.32 24.76
CA ALA A 232 10.68 -41.40 24.80
C ALA A 232 10.74 -42.09 26.17
N PHE A 233 9.60 -42.26 26.81
CA PHE A 233 9.39 -43.35 27.75
C PHE A 233 8.56 -44.39 27.02
N ALA A 234 9.19 -45.53 26.73
CA ALA A 234 8.49 -46.72 26.29
C ALA A 234 7.69 -47.27 27.48
N SER A 235 6.38 -47.45 27.29
CA SER A 235 5.62 -48.41 28.08
C SER A 235 5.00 -49.37 27.09
N GLU A 236 5.35 -50.64 27.24
CA GLU A 236 4.89 -51.76 26.44
C GLU A 236 3.36 -51.85 26.48
N HIS A 237 2.75 -51.78 25.30
CA HIS A 237 1.46 -52.39 25.03
C HIS A 237 1.51 -53.03 23.64
N GLN A 238 1.23 -54.33 23.59
CA GLN A 238 1.22 -55.17 22.39
C GLN A 238 0.20 -54.67 21.36
N PRO A 239 0.45 -54.82 20.05
CA PRO A 239 -0.48 -54.41 19.00
C PRO A 239 -1.48 -55.52 18.67
N GLU A 240 -2.77 -55.18 18.60
CA GLU A 240 -3.74 -55.93 17.80
C GLU A 240 -3.76 -55.42 16.36
N SER A 241 -3.92 -56.38 15.45
CA SER A 241 -3.82 -56.30 14.01
C SER A 241 -4.87 -55.40 13.33
N GLY A 242 -4.45 -54.62 12.33
CA GLY A 242 -5.36 -53.96 11.39
C GLY A 242 -4.63 -53.35 10.19
N LYS A 243 -4.88 -53.89 9.00
CA LYS A 243 -4.30 -53.51 7.71
C LYS A 243 -4.71 -52.10 7.26
N GLY A 244 -3.77 -51.34 6.68
CA GLY A 244 -4.08 -50.13 5.91
C GLY A 244 -2.83 -49.32 5.58
N GLY A 245 -2.32 -49.43 4.35
CA GLY A 245 -1.13 -48.73 3.88
C GLY A 245 -1.37 -47.24 3.57
N LEU A 246 -0.36 -46.42 3.86
CA LEU A 246 -0.20 -45.03 3.39
C LEU A 246 1.24 -44.88 2.86
N PRO A 247 1.51 -44.02 1.86
CA PRO A 247 2.74 -44.09 1.07
C PRO A 247 3.96 -43.52 1.81
N GLU A 248 5.11 -44.18 1.62
CA GLU A 248 6.43 -43.81 2.12
C GLU A 248 6.83 -42.40 1.61
N LEU A 249 6.87 -41.43 2.53
CA LEU A 249 7.57 -40.17 2.30
C LEU A 249 9.08 -40.42 2.45
N ASN A 250 9.83 -40.14 1.38
CA ASN A 250 11.29 -40.26 1.28
C ASN A 250 12.01 -39.64 2.50
N MET A 251 12.43 -40.49 3.43
CA MET A 251 13.32 -40.08 4.52
C MET A 251 14.77 -39.99 4.02
N VAL A 252 15.32 -38.78 3.98
CA VAL A 252 16.76 -38.55 3.78
C VAL A 252 17.44 -38.68 5.14
N ARG A 253 18.32 -39.68 5.29
CA ARG A 253 19.13 -39.86 6.50
C ARG A 253 20.43 -39.04 6.35
N ILE A 254 20.57 -37.99 7.14
CA ILE A 254 21.81 -37.20 7.22
C ILE A 254 22.60 -37.70 8.44
N THR A 255 23.80 -38.24 8.21
CA THR A 255 24.74 -38.61 9.28
C THR A 255 25.83 -37.55 9.40
N PHE A 256 26.01 -37.01 10.60
CA PHE A 256 27.08 -36.07 10.91
C PHE A 256 28.32 -36.85 11.38
N SER A 257 29.45 -36.68 10.70
CA SER A 257 30.74 -37.13 11.21
C SER A 257 31.37 -35.98 11.99
N THR A 258 31.47 -36.12 13.31
CA THR A 258 32.17 -35.15 14.15
C THR A 258 33.67 -35.41 14.07
N ALA A 259 34.34 -34.77 13.12
CA ALA A 259 35.78 -34.64 13.12
C ALA A 259 36.16 -33.15 13.00
N ASN A 260 36.88 -32.66 14.01
CA ASN A 260 37.42 -31.31 14.10
C ASN A 260 38.39 -31.01 12.93
N SER A 261 38.04 -30.09 12.03
CA SER A 261 38.97 -29.10 11.45
C SER A 261 38.21 -28.08 10.58
N PRO A 262 38.63 -26.79 10.53
CA PRO A 262 37.93 -25.75 9.80
C PRO A 262 38.34 -25.72 8.33
N HIS A 263 37.39 -25.34 7.48
CA HIS A 263 37.44 -25.12 6.03
C HIS A 263 36.99 -26.30 5.14
N ASN A 264 35.85 -26.07 4.48
CA ASN A 264 35.20 -26.85 3.42
C ASN A 264 34.80 -28.30 3.74
N SER A 265 33.65 -28.46 4.37
CA SER A 265 32.91 -29.72 4.38
C SER A 265 31.97 -29.79 3.17
N THR A 266 32.32 -30.60 2.17
CA THR A 266 31.42 -31.03 1.09
C THR A 266 30.47 -32.11 1.62
N PHE A 267 29.16 -31.90 1.47
CA PHE A 267 28.14 -32.87 1.89
C PHE A 267 27.81 -33.81 0.72
N ARG A 268 27.82 -35.12 0.96
CA ARG A 268 27.31 -36.12 0.02
C ARG A 268 26.10 -36.83 0.62
N THR A 269 24.97 -36.80 -0.07
CA THR A 269 23.79 -37.60 0.26
C THR A 269 23.46 -38.53 -0.90
N ALA A 270 23.36 -39.83 -0.63
CA ALA A 270 22.89 -40.80 -1.61
C ALA A 270 21.36 -40.96 -1.48
N THR A 271 20.64 -40.80 -2.58
CA THR A 271 19.25 -41.22 -2.73
C THR A 271 19.23 -42.67 -3.25
N LYS A 272 18.18 -43.46 -2.96
CA LYS A 272 18.03 -44.82 -3.53
C LYS A 272 17.90 -44.83 -5.07
N SER A 273 17.81 -43.68 -5.72
CA SER A 273 17.76 -43.52 -7.18
C SER A 273 19.11 -43.13 -7.82
N GLY A 274 20.20 -43.05 -7.06
CA GLY A 274 21.55 -42.85 -7.62
C GLY A 274 21.84 -41.47 -8.20
N GLN A 275 20.98 -40.46 -7.98
CA GLN A 275 21.26 -39.08 -8.37
C GLN A 275 21.96 -38.33 -7.23
N GLU A 276 23.15 -37.80 -7.52
CA GLU A 276 23.88 -36.86 -6.65
C GLU A 276 23.25 -35.47 -6.74
N LEU A 277 23.02 -34.84 -5.59
CA LEU A 277 22.58 -33.44 -5.50
C LEU A 277 23.64 -32.66 -4.72
N GLU A 278 24.24 -31.64 -5.35
CA GLU A 278 25.10 -30.67 -4.67
C GLU A 278 24.25 -29.60 -3.98
N ILE A 279 24.44 -29.43 -2.67
CA ILE A 279 23.79 -28.40 -1.87
C ILE A 279 24.86 -27.41 -1.41
N PHE A 280 24.78 -26.17 -1.89
CA PHE A 280 25.64 -25.07 -1.45
C PHE A 280 24.98 -24.31 -0.30
N VAL A 281 25.65 -24.22 0.86
CA VAL A 281 25.21 -23.40 1.99
C VAL A 281 26.08 -22.14 2.06
N TYR A 282 25.49 -20.97 1.84
CA TYR A 282 26.17 -19.69 2.06
C TYR A 282 26.03 -19.28 3.53
N ALA A 283 27.14 -19.22 4.25
CA ALA A 283 27.20 -18.65 5.59
C ALA A 283 27.30 -17.12 5.48
N HIS A 284 26.26 -16.41 5.90
CA HIS A 284 26.28 -14.95 6.04
C HIS A 284 26.95 -14.61 7.37
N LEU A 285 28.18 -14.10 7.33
CA LEU A 285 28.89 -13.59 8.50
C LEU A 285 28.43 -12.15 8.77
N GLU A 286 27.55 -11.95 9.76
CA GLU A 286 27.36 -10.64 10.37
C GLU A 286 28.56 -10.37 11.29
N LYS A 287 29.35 -9.35 10.96
CA LYS A 287 30.37 -8.80 11.85
C LYS A 287 29.73 -7.73 12.74
N TYR A 288 30.03 -7.86 14.03
CA TYR A 288 29.75 -7.04 15.20
C TYR A 288 29.59 -5.54 14.97
#